data_AF-A0A843EZ24-F1
#
_entry.id   AF-A0A843EZ24-F1
#
_cell.length_a   1.000
_cell.length_b   1.000
_cell.length_c   1.000
_cell.angle_alpha   90.00
_cell.angle_beta   90.00
_cell.angle_gamma   90.00
#
_symmetry.space_group_name_H-M   'P 1'
#
loop_
_entity.id
_entity.type
_entity.pdbx_description
1 polymer ?
#
loop_
_entity_poly.entity_id
_entity_poly.type
_entity_poly.pdbx_seq_one_letter_code
_entity_poly.pdbx_strand_id
1 'polypeptide(L)'
;MKRLLILFILFFVSIACVSASDDLNETDSLSISDSEEIISSSDFNQLQNLINSAGEGDTISLTSDYVGGGEVNINKQITINGNGHSIDASHASRIFMINADNVVLKNLRLLNGNTDMWGGAIYCEHPLTIDNCEFISNHAKYKGGALYSFTELTVTNTIFS
;
A
#
# COMPACT_ATOMS: atom_id res chain seq x y z
N MET A 1 -39.40 42.62 -37.26
CA MET A 1 -40.29 43.42 -36.40
C MET A 1 -41.29 42.50 -35.72
N LYS A 2 -41.61 42.81 -34.45
CA LYS A 2 -42.64 42.21 -33.57
C LYS A 2 -42.24 40.98 -32.75
N ARG A 3 -41.88 41.27 -31.51
CA ARG A 3 -42.09 40.45 -30.30
C ARG A 3 -43.58 40.10 -30.20
N LEU A 4 -43.93 38.90 -29.73
CA LEU A 4 -45.12 38.74 -28.90
C LEU A 4 -45.02 37.52 -27.98
N LEU A 5 -45.08 37.86 -26.70
CA LEU A 5 -45.15 37.01 -25.51
C LEU A 5 -46.61 36.55 -25.30
N ILE A 6 -46.76 35.50 -24.48
CA ILE A 6 -47.94 35.13 -23.65
C ILE A 6 -48.84 34.04 -24.26
N LEU A 7 -48.86 32.84 -23.64
CA LEU A 7 -49.88 32.49 -22.63
C LEU A 7 -49.54 31.14 -21.96
N PHE A 8 -49.22 31.19 -20.66
CA PHE A 8 -49.16 30.02 -19.77
C PHE A 8 -50.61 29.68 -19.38
N ILE A 9 -51.10 28.49 -19.76
CA ILE A 9 -52.32 27.91 -19.19
C ILE A 9 -51.91 26.61 -18.50
N LEU A 10 -51.78 26.69 -17.18
CA LEU A 10 -51.77 25.53 -16.28
C LEU A 10 -53.18 24.96 -16.24
N PHE A 11 -53.39 23.81 -16.88
CA PHE A 11 -54.59 23.02 -16.72
C PHE A 11 -54.27 21.87 -15.76
N PHE A 12 -54.61 22.07 -14.48
CA PHE A 12 -54.70 20.97 -13.52
C PHE A 12 -56.02 20.25 -13.74
N VAL A 13 -55.95 19.03 -14.26
CA VAL A 13 -57.04 18.05 -14.11
C VAL A 13 -56.47 16.86 -13.36
N SER A 14 -56.87 16.78 -12.10
CA SER A 14 -56.82 15.60 -11.26
C SER A 14 -57.89 14.61 -11.71
N ILE A 15 -57.56 13.31 -11.67
CA ILE A 15 -58.41 12.11 -11.45
C ILE A 15 -57.37 10.97 -11.33
N ALA A 16 -57.02 10.49 -10.14
CA ALA A 16 -57.65 9.42 -9.33
C ALA A 16 -57.03 8.01 -9.56
N CYS A 17 -56.58 7.44 -8.43
CA CYS A 17 -56.29 6.04 -8.04
C CYS A 17 -55.56 5.02 -8.98
N VAL A 18 -54.46 4.45 -8.43
CA VAL A 18 -54.05 3.01 -8.34
C VAL A 18 -54.04 2.18 -9.65
N SER A 19 -52.95 1.50 -10.04
CA SER A 19 -52.20 0.47 -9.28
C SER A 19 -50.72 0.37 -9.68
N ALA A 20 -49.88 -0.10 -8.75
CA ALA A 20 -48.57 -0.63 -9.08
C ALA A 20 -48.73 -1.99 -9.78
N SER A 21 -48.04 -2.15 -10.90
CA SER A 21 -47.59 -3.45 -11.38
C SER A 21 -46.11 -3.30 -11.70
N ASP A 22 -45.27 -3.71 -10.76
CA ASP A 22 -43.87 -4.03 -11.04
C ASP A 22 -43.84 -5.15 -12.08
N ASP A 23 -43.31 -4.86 -13.26
CA ASP A 23 -42.37 -5.71 -13.97
C ASP A 23 -42.11 -5.15 -15.37
N LEU A 24 -40.99 -4.44 -15.51
CA LEU A 24 -40.24 -4.39 -16.76
C LEU A 24 -38.76 -4.55 -16.43
N ASN A 25 -38.34 -5.81 -16.43
CA ASN A 25 -36.97 -6.22 -16.62
C ASN A 25 -36.54 -5.80 -18.04
N GLU A 26 -36.05 -4.57 -18.20
CA GLU A 26 -35.22 -4.20 -19.34
C GLU A 26 -33.78 -4.03 -18.86
N THR A 27 -32.96 -4.95 -19.35
CA THR A 27 -31.51 -4.99 -19.26
C THR A 27 -30.92 -3.73 -19.88
N ASP A 28 -30.44 -2.80 -19.06
CA ASP A 28 -29.38 -1.88 -19.51
C ASP A 28 -28.04 -2.56 -19.25
N SER A 29 -27.59 -3.28 -20.28
CA SER A 29 -26.28 -3.90 -20.33
C SER A 29 -25.21 -2.82 -20.35
N LEU A 30 -24.73 -2.42 -19.17
CA LEU A 30 -23.40 -1.81 -19.07
C LEU A 30 -22.38 -2.94 -19.30
N SER A 31 -22.03 -3.13 -20.57
CA SER A 31 -20.86 -3.90 -20.96
C SER A 31 -19.62 -3.20 -20.41
N ILE A 32 -19.14 -3.62 -19.24
CA ILE A 32 -17.76 -3.34 -18.84
C ILE A 32 -16.90 -4.32 -19.62
N SER A 33 -16.65 -3.97 -20.89
CA SER A 33 -15.54 -4.52 -21.67
C SER A 33 -14.31 -3.71 -21.31
N ASP A 34 -13.72 -4.04 -20.16
CA ASP A 34 -12.31 -3.87 -19.87
C ASP A 34 -12.07 -4.71 -18.63
N SER A 35 -11.56 -5.92 -18.84
CA SER A 35 -10.93 -6.66 -17.76
C SER A 35 -9.67 -5.89 -17.39
N GLU A 36 -9.82 -4.84 -16.58
CA GLU A 36 -8.74 -4.40 -15.72
C GLU A 36 -8.28 -5.65 -14.98
N GLU A 37 -7.07 -6.10 -15.27
CA GLU A 37 -6.39 -7.05 -14.42
C GLU A 37 -6.42 -6.41 -13.03
N ILE A 38 -7.26 -6.97 -12.14
CA ILE A 38 -7.18 -6.64 -10.72
C ILE A 38 -5.80 -7.14 -10.30
N ILE A 39 -4.77 -6.32 -10.47
CA ILE A 39 -3.49 -6.53 -9.84
C ILE A 39 -3.79 -6.30 -8.37
N SER A 40 -4.24 -7.36 -7.69
CA SER A 40 -4.23 -7.36 -6.24
C SER A 40 -2.76 -7.14 -5.86
N SER A 41 -2.43 -5.94 -5.39
CA SER A 41 -1.11 -5.64 -4.85
C SER A 41 -0.75 -6.76 -3.89
N SER A 42 0.48 -7.28 -3.96
CA SER A 42 0.88 -8.32 -3.03
C SER A 42 0.82 -7.77 -1.59
N ASP A 43 0.54 -8.61 -0.60
CA ASP A 43 0.38 -8.16 0.79
C ASP A 43 1.58 -8.52 1.67
N PHE A 44 1.60 -7.97 2.88
CA PHE A 44 2.70 -8.25 3.82
C PHE A 44 2.75 -9.73 4.26
N ASN A 45 1.64 -10.47 4.18
CA ASN A 45 1.66 -11.92 4.44
C ASN A 45 2.42 -12.67 3.34
N GLN A 46 2.24 -12.30 2.08
CA GLN A 46 3.01 -12.86 0.97
C GLN A 46 4.49 -12.52 1.08
N LEU A 47 4.84 -11.28 1.46
CA LEU A 47 6.24 -10.91 1.72
C LEU A 47 6.82 -11.72 2.89
N GLN A 48 6.09 -11.87 3.98
CA GLN A 48 6.52 -12.69 5.12
C GLN A 48 6.70 -14.15 4.72
N ASN A 49 5.84 -14.68 3.85
CA ASN A 49 5.97 -16.05 3.34
C ASN A 49 7.24 -16.23 2.50
N LEU A 50 7.61 -15.26 1.65
CA LEU A 50 8.88 -15.30 0.92
C LEU A 50 10.08 -15.38 1.87
N ILE A 51 10.08 -14.57 2.93
CA ILE A 51 11.13 -14.58 3.97
C ILE A 51 11.17 -15.92 4.71
N ASN A 52 10.00 -16.48 5.03
CA ASN A 52 9.90 -17.76 5.72
C ASN A 52 10.45 -18.91 4.87
N SER A 53 10.14 -18.91 3.56
CA SER A 53 10.58 -19.94 2.62
C SER A 53 12.05 -19.83 2.21
N ALA A 54 12.66 -18.64 2.29
CA ALA A 54 14.07 -18.44 2.00
C ALA A 54 14.98 -19.17 3.01
N GLY A 55 16.07 -19.74 2.51
CA GLY A 55 17.17 -20.26 3.31
C GLY A 55 17.98 -19.14 3.95
N GLU A 56 18.79 -19.50 4.95
CA GLU A 56 19.72 -18.56 5.56
C GLU A 56 20.84 -18.19 4.57
N GLY A 57 21.09 -16.89 4.43
CA GLY A 57 22.03 -16.31 3.47
C GLY A 57 21.44 -16.04 2.08
N ASP A 58 20.19 -16.44 1.82
CA ASP A 58 19.58 -16.29 0.49
C ASP A 58 19.33 -14.83 0.11
N THR A 59 19.25 -14.60 -1.20
CA THR A 59 18.76 -13.34 -1.77
C THR A 59 17.33 -13.50 -2.28
N ILE A 60 16.41 -12.75 -1.67
CA ILE A 60 15.04 -12.58 -2.15
C ILE A 60 15.03 -11.40 -3.12
N SER A 61 14.66 -11.65 -4.39
CA SER A 61 14.44 -10.60 -5.38
C SER A 61 12.95 -10.34 -5.52
N LEU A 62 12.49 -9.14 -5.18
CA LEU A 62 11.08 -8.79 -5.32
C LEU A 62 10.70 -8.67 -6.79
N THR A 63 9.47 -9.06 -7.11
CA THR A 63 8.86 -9.02 -8.45
C THR A 63 7.57 -8.21 -8.48
N SER A 64 7.16 -7.68 -7.34
CA SER A 64 5.89 -7.01 -7.12
C SER A 64 6.06 -5.95 -6.04
N ASP A 65 5.17 -4.97 -6.06
CA ASP A 65 4.97 -4.06 -4.93
C ASP A 65 4.13 -4.76 -3.84
N TYR A 66 4.44 -4.44 -2.59
CA TYR A 66 3.74 -4.97 -1.42
C TYR A 66 3.03 -3.86 -0.67
N VAL A 67 1.72 -4.02 -0.43
CA VAL A 67 0.90 -3.05 0.29
C VAL A 67 0.17 -3.78 1.42
N GLY A 68 0.21 -3.23 2.63
CA GLY A 68 -0.52 -3.83 3.74
C GLY A 68 -0.13 -3.25 5.08
N GLY A 69 -0.41 -4.01 6.14
CA GLY A 69 0.01 -3.69 7.50
C GLY A 69 0.21 -4.98 8.27
N GLY A 70 0.81 -4.85 9.45
CA GLY A 70 1.29 -6.01 10.21
C GLY A 70 2.77 -6.21 9.92
N GLU A 71 3.60 -5.83 10.90
CA GLU A 71 5.05 -5.81 10.83
C GLU A 71 5.66 -7.09 10.23
N VAL A 72 6.56 -6.91 9.25
CA VAL A 72 7.31 -8.00 8.61
C VAL A 72 8.57 -8.28 9.41
N ASN A 73 8.71 -9.52 9.87
CA ASN A 73 9.81 -9.97 10.70
C ASN A 73 10.91 -10.64 9.85
N ILE A 74 12.13 -10.12 9.96
CA ILE A 74 13.34 -10.72 9.38
C ILE A 74 14.17 -11.29 10.53
N ASN A 75 14.17 -12.61 10.66
CA ASN A 75 14.75 -13.35 11.80
C ASN A 75 15.88 -14.30 11.38
N LYS A 76 16.43 -14.13 10.19
CA LYS A 76 17.54 -14.90 9.64
C LYS A 76 18.36 -13.99 8.73
N GLN A 77 19.63 -14.33 8.51
CA GLN A 77 20.47 -13.65 7.54
C GLN A 77 19.85 -13.77 6.15
N ILE A 78 19.52 -12.66 5.49
CA ILE A 78 19.06 -12.61 4.10
C ILE A 78 19.45 -11.30 3.44
N THR A 79 19.46 -11.31 2.11
CA THR A 79 19.40 -10.10 1.30
C THR A 79 18.00 -9.94 0.71
N ILE A 80 17.37 -8.78 0.90
CA ILE A 80 16.18 -8.39 0.14
C ILE A 80 16.61 -7.37 -0.91
N ASN A 81 16.53 -7.78 -2.18
CA ASN A 81 16.70 -6.92 -3.33
C ASN A 81 15.33 -6.50 -3.86
N GLY A 82 14.99 -5.23 -3.68
CA GLY A 82 13.70 -4.69 -4.10
C GLY A 82 13.51 -4.58 -5.60
N ASN A 83 14.58 -4.57 -6.41
CA ASN A 83 14.49 -4.30 -7.86
C ASN A 83 13.68 -3.02 -8.20
N GLY A 84 13.65 -2.04 -7.30
CA GLY A 84 12.86 -0.81 -7.44
C GLY A 84 11.41 -0.91 -6.95
N HIS A 85 10.97 -2.09 -6.49
CA HIS A 85 9.63 -2.28 -5.94
C HIS A 85 9.45 -1.63 -4.56
N SER A 86 8.19 -1.28 -4.30
CA SER A 86 7.77 -0.65 -3.05
C SER A 86 7.25 -1.64 -2.02
N ILE A 87 7.44 -1.29 -0.75
CA ILE A 87 6.77 -1.88 0.40
C ILE A 87 6.09 -0.74 1.15
N ASP A 88 4.76 -0.68 1.05
CA ASP A 88 3.93 0.39 1.56
C ASP A 88 3.09 -0.12 2.75
N ALA A 89 3.40 0.39 3.94
CA ALA A 89 2.67 0.03 5.16
C ALA A 89 1.33 0.76 5.31
N SER A 90 0.93 1.63 4.36
CA SER A 90 -0.35 2.34 4.36
C SER A 90 -0.69 3.05 5.69
N HIS A 91 0.33 3.53 6.39
CA HIS A 91 0.24 4.11 7.74
C HIS A 91 -0.30 3.17 8.83
N ALA A 92 -0.37 1.87 8.57
CA ALA A 92 -0.96 0.87 9.45
C ALA A 92 0.02 0.24 10.45
N SER A 93 1.31 0.17 10.13
CA SER A 93 2.32 -0.41 11.02
C SER A 93 3.75 0.05 10.70
N ARG A 94 4.70 -0.37 11.54
CA ARG A 94 6.10 -0.46 11.12
C ARG A 94 6.22 -1.46 9.96
N ILE A 95 7.15 -1.25 9.04
CA ILE A 95 7.37 -2.16 7.90
C ILE A 95 8.17 -3.38 8.36
N PHE A 96 9.42 -3.16 8.82
CA PHE A 96 10.34 -4.25 9.19
C PHE A 96 10.76 -4.21 10.65
N MET A 97 10.76 -5.40 11.26
CA MET A 97 11.44 -5.73 12.50
C MET A 97 12.62 -6.66 12.17
N ILE A 98 13.84 -6.20 12.45
CA ILE A 98 15.07 -6.92 12.13
C ILE A 98 15.66 -7.59 13.39
N ASN A 99 15.55 -8.91 13.44
CA ASN A 99 15.95 -9.79 14.54
C ASN A 99 17.09 -10.75 14.15
N ALA A 100 17.92 -10.37 13.18
CA ALA A 100 19.06 -11.17 12.75
C ALA A 100 20.22 -10.31 12.23
N ASP A 101 21.42 -10.85 12.34
CA ASP A 101 22.65 -10.24 11.83
C ASP A 101 22.76 -10.36 10.31
N ASN A 102 23.59 -9.48 9.73
CA ASN A 102 23.98 -9.52 8.32
C ASN A 102 22.78 -9.46 7.34
N VAL A 103 21.70 -8.78 7.74
CA VAL A 103 20.59 -8.45 6.84
C VAL A 103 21.01 -7.33 5.91
N VAL A 104 20.73 -7.51 4.62
CA VAL A 104 20.99 -6.51 3.59
C VAL A 104 19.66 -6.14 2.91
N LEU A 105 19.30 -4.87 2.97
CA LEU A 105 18.15 -4.32 2.27
C LEU A 105 18.66 -3.42 1.15
N LYS A 106 18.29 -3.70 -0.11
CA LYS A 106 18.76 -2.89 -1.24
C LYS A 106 17.73 -2.67 -2.32
N ASN A 107 17.82 -1.55 -3.03
CA ASN A 107 16.97 -1.21 -4.17
C ASN A 107 15.46 -1.21 -3.83
N LEU A 108 15.10 -0.73 -2.63
CA LEU A 108 13.73 -0.74 -2.10
C LEU A 108 13.19 0.67 -1.95
N ARG A 109 11.87 0.82 -2.10
CA ARG A 109 11.13 1.99 -1.63
C ARG A 109 10.28 1.57 -0.44
N LEU A 110 10.48 2.21 0.70
CA LEU A 110 9.80 1.90 1.96
C LEU A 110 8.90 3.07 2.32
N LEU A 111 7.59 2.86 2.25
CA LEU A 111 6.60 3.93 2.28
C LEU A 111 5.67 3.80 3.47
N ASN A 112 5.29 4.96 4.00
CA ASN A 112 4.16 5.13 4.91
C ASN A 112 4.18 4.21 6.13
N GLY A 113 5.37 3.79 6.58
CA GLY A 113 5.55 3.11 7.84
C GLY A 113 5.18 4.03 9.00
N ASN A 114 4.32 3.56 9.91
CA ASN A 114 3.83 4.35 11.03
C ASN A 114 3.74 3.51 12.31
N THR A 115 4.33 4.02 13.39
CA THR A 115 4.32 3.34 14.69
C THR A 115 4.33 4.35 15.84
N ASP A 116 3.64 4.01 16.94
CA ASP A 116 3.75 4.75 18.19
C ASP A 116 5.11 4.55 18.91
N MET A 117 5.95 3.63 18.40
CA MET A 117 7.22 3.20 19.00
C MET A 117 8.44 3.81 18.27
N TRP A 118 9.48 3.00 18.02
CA TRP A 118 10.71 3.39 17.32
C TRP A 118 10.68 2.96 15.85
N GLY A 119 11.21 3.80 14.96
CA GLY A 119 11.46 3.48 13.54
C GLY A 119 10.19 3.17 12.73
N GLY A 120 9.66 4.16 12.00
CA GLY A 120 8.41 4.04 11.26
C GLY A 120 8.46 3.00 10.15
N ALA A 121 9.56 2.93 9.40
CA ALA A 121 9.82 1.85 8.45
C ALA A 121 10.52 0.68 9.14
N ILE A 122 11.65 0.94 9.80
CA ILE A 122 12.55 -0.14 10.26
C ILE A 122 12.92 0.09 11.73
N TYR A 123 12.83 -0.98 12.50
CA TYR A 123 13.47 -1.14 13.79
C TYR A 123 14.50 -2.27 13.72
N CYS A 124 15.71 -2.02 14.25
CA CYS A 124 16.80 -2.98 14.22
C CYS A 124 17.65 -2.94 15.50
N GLU A 125 17.93 -4.11 16.07
CA GLU A 125 18.90 -4.29 17.16
C GLU A 125 20.16 -5.06 16.72
N HIS A 126 20.29 -5.33 15.42
CA HIS A 126 21.37 -6.15 14.83
C HIS A 126 22.09 -5.38 13.70
N PRO A 127 23.29 -5.80 13.27
CA PRO A 127 23.97 -5.18 12.15
C PRO A 127 23.11 -5.20 10.89
N LEU A 128 22.89 -4.02 10.31
CA LEU A 128 22.03 -3.82 9.14
C LEU A 128 22.77 -3.04 8.05
N THR A 129 22.68 -3.52 6.82
CA THR A 129 23.13 -2.79 5.63
C THR A 129 21.93 -2.35 4.80
N ILE A 130 21.88 -1.07 4.46
CA ILE A 130 20.87 -0.45 3.60
C ILE A 130 21.59 0.22 2.43
N ASP A 131 21.28 -0.18 1.21
CA ASP A 131 21.92 0.35 0.01
C ASP A 131 20.91 0.70 -1.09
N ASN A 132 21.00 1.90 -1.63
CA ASN A 132 20.15 2.35 -2.74
C ASN A 132 18.65 2.22 -2.43
N CYS A 133 18.22 2.75 -1.29
CA CYS A 133 16.83 2.70 -0.86
C CYS A 133 16.21 4.10 -0.74
N GLU A 134 14.88 4.16 -0.74
CA GLU A 134 14.12 5.38 -0.46
C GLU A 134 13.20 5.14 0.75
N PHE A 135 13.26 6.01 1.75
CA PHE A 135 12.33 6.04 2.88
C PHE A 135 11.39 7.22 2.70
N ILE A 136 10.10 6.95 2.44
CA ILE A 136 9.12 7.98 2.07
C ILE A 136 8.00 8.03 3.11
N SER A 137 7.80 9.21 3.72
CA SER A 137 6.65 9.47 4.61
C SER A 137 6.52 8.48 5.78
N ASN A 138 7.66 8.04 6.31
CA ASN A 138 7.70 7.14 7.46
C ASN A 138 7.76 7.91 8.78
N HIS A 139 6.93 7.51 9.74
CA HIS A 139 6.77 8.18 11.03
C HIS A 139 6.90 7.22 12.21
N ALA A 140 7.63 7.66 13.23
CA ALA A 140 7.66 7.02 14.53
C ALA A 140 7.43 8.09 15.60
N LYS A 141 6.46 7.85 16.48
CA LYS A 141 6.11 8.81 17.54
C LYS A 141 7.22 8.99 18.56
N TYR A 142 7.94 7.92 18.92
CA TYR A 142 8.94 7.99 19.97
C TYR A 142 10.30 8.45 19.43
N LYS A 143 10.97 7.66 18.58
CA LYS A 143 12.28 8.01 17.99
C LYS A 143 12.51 7.34 16.62
N GLY A 144 13.43 7.91 15.85
CA GLY A 144 13.94 7.32 14.61
C GLY A 144 13.25 7.77 13.33
N GLY A 145 12.07 8.41 13.40
CA GLY A 145 11.33 8.82 12.20
C GLY A 145 11.06 7.62 11.30
N ALA A 146 11.87 7.44 10.26
CA ALA A 146 11.84 6.27 9.39
C ALA A 146 12.59 5.04 9.94
N LEU A 147 13.76 5.22 10.56
CA LEU A 147 14.68 4.13 10.89
C LEU A 147 15.25 4.33 12.29
N TYR A 148 15.22 3.27 13.10
CA TYR A 148 15.91 3.24 14.38
C TYR A 148 16.78 1.98 14.47
N SER A 149 18.08 2.17 14.72
CA SER A 149 19.05 1.09 14.97
C SER A 149 19.77 1.29 16.29
N PHE A 150 19.98 0.21 17.06
CA PHE A 150 20.78 0.21 18.29
C PHE A 150 22.24 -0.23 18.08
N THR A 151 22.57 -0.78 16.91
CA THR A 151 23.89 -1.37 16.61
C THR A 151 24.43 -0.82 15.30
N GLU A 152 25.46 -1.47 14.75
CA GLU A 152 26.13 -1.03 13.52
C GLU A 152 25.13 -0.94 12.35
N LEU A 153 25.15 0.21 11.69
CA LEU A 153 24.27 0.51 10.58
C LEU A 153 25.11 1.10 9.45
N THR A 154 25.12 0.42 8.30
CA THR A 154 25.70 0.95 7.07
C THR A 154 24.58 1.42 6.16
N VAL A 155 24.59 2.70 5.81
CA VAL A 155 23.61 3.30 4.88
C VAL A 155 24.35 3.96 3.73
N THR A 156 24.11 3.50 2.51
CA THR A 156 24.71 4.04 1.29
C THR A 156 23.65 4.32 0.23
N ASN A 157 23.87 5.34 -0.59
CA ASN A 157 23.02 5.69 -1.73
C ASN A 157 21.53 5.82 -1.42
N THR A 158 21.17 6.17 -0.18
CA THR A 158 19.80 6.10 0.33
C THR A 158 19.26 7.49 0.62
N ILE A 159 17.97 7.68 0.33
CA ILE A 159 17.25 8.94 0.55
C ILE A 159 16.21 8.75 1.66
N PHE A 160 16.08 9.77 2.53
CA PHE A 160 15.01 9.88 3.53
C PHE A 160 14.22 11.15 3.24
N SER A 161 12.90 11.02 3.03
CA SER A 161 11.99 12.11 2.62
C SER A 161 10.61 12.03 3.26
#